data_AF-A0A7C3Y194-F1
#
_entry.id   AF-A0A7C3Y194-F1
#
_cell.length_a   1.000
_cell.length_b   1.000
_cell.length_c   1.000
_cell.angle_alpha   90.00
_cell.angle_beta   90.00
_cell.angle_gamma   90.00
#
_symmetry.space_group_name_H-M   'P 1'
#
loop_
_entity.id
_entity.type
_entity.pdbx_description
1 polymer ?
#
loop_
_entity_poly.entity_id
_entity_poly.type
_entity_poly.pdbx_seq_one_letter_code
_entity_poly.pdbx_strand_id
1 'polypeptide(L)'
;MIGPPVPLGNCVLIISRGFRTSLSPGSKPKRCYLLSRFCLGWVSAGTRFGRCGGRIVLVDLLAHQSTWRFIHPGEKMVLFLVLALWGFSPVPIVQLGLLGIFPWLFHYSGVPWRFLLKLLRAPLFFILSGVLIVVFASSGGIQDGIRLALRSMVVWNAFLLLASTTPIPDLLEFLSRFSVLRVFTEVALLTYRYLFVFSEKAEAMYRAQQARLGYGSYRGSLRSL
;
A
#
# COMPACT_ATOMS: atom_id res chain seq x y z
N MET A 1 25.79 -8.14 28.04
CA MET A 1 26.80 -7.96 26.98
C MET A 1 26.08 -7.57 25.71
N ILE A 2 26.13 -6.27 25.38
CA ILE A 2 25.36 -5.65 24.29
C ILE A 2 26.32 -5.57 23.11
N GLY A 3 26.06 -6.37 22.07
CA GLY A 3 26.81 -6.28 20.82
C GLY A 3 26.51 -4.94 20.10
N PRO A 4 27.45 -4.42 19.30
CA PRO A 4 27.26 -3.15 18.59
C PRO A 4 26.14 -3.27 17.54
N PRO A 5 25.45 -2.15 17.22
CA PRO A 5 24.39 -2.13 16.23
C PRO A 5 24.95 -2.46 14.84
N VAL A 6 24.33 -3.43 14.18
CA VAL A 6 24.71 -3.84 12.83
C VAL A 6 24.31 -2.74 11.84
N PRO A 7 25.23 -2.23 10.99
CA PRO A 7 24.90 -1.23 9.99
C PRO A 7 23.99 -1.79 8.88
N LEU A 8 23.04 -0.96 8.43
CA LEU A 8 22.00 -1.24 7.41
C LEU A 8 22.51 -1.92 6.12
N GLY A 9 23.78 -1.76 5.77
CA GLY A 9 24.39 -2.43 4.62
C GLY A 9 24.35 -3.97 4.68
N ASN A 10 24.38 -4.57 5.88
CA ASN A 10 24.31 -6.03 6.02
C ASN A 10 22.88 -6.59 5.91
N CYS A 11 21.84 -5.79 6.13
CA CYS A 11 20.45 -6.23 5.96
C CYS A 11 20.11 -6.45 4.47
N VAL A 12 20.57 -5.55 3.60
CA VAL A 12 20.42 -5.72 2.13
C VAL A 12 21.18 -6.98 1.66
N LEU A 13 22.31 -7.28 2.30
CA LEU A 13 23.13 -8.46 1.97
C LEU A 13 22.50 -9.78 2.44
N ILE A 14 21.76 -9.79 3.55
CA ILE A 14 21.00 -10.96 4.02
C ILE A 14 19.79 -11.23 3.11
N ILE A 15 19.11 -10.19 2.62
CA ILE A 15 18.03 -10.33 1.63
C ILE A 15 18.60 -10.81 0.28
N SER A 16 19.75 -10.28 -0.15
CA SER A 16 20.46 -10.71 -1.38
C SER A 16 21.02 -12.13 -1.28
N ARG A 17 21.49 -12.57 -0.11
CA ARG A 17 21.97 -13.96 0.09
C ARG A 17 20.83 -14.96 0.22
N GLY A 18 19.71 -14.60 0.84
CA GLY A 18 18.51 -15.45 0.90
C GLY A 18 17.83 -15.65 -0.46
N PHE A 19 17.97 -14.68 -1.38
CA PHE A 19 17.44 -14.78 -2.75
C PHE A 19 18.34 -15.61 -3.69
N ARG A 20 19.64 -15.70 -3.39
CA ARG A 20 20.63 -16.34 -4.29
C ARG A 20 20.68 -17.87 -4.18
N THR A 21 20.10 -18.46 -3.13
CA THR A 21 20.08 -19.92 -2.92
C THR A 21 18.87 -20.63 -3.52
N SER A 22 18.06 -19.97 -4.37
CA SER A 22 16.80 -20.55 -4.88
C SER A 22 16.54 -20.32 -6.38
N LEU A 23 17.60 -20.13 -7.17
CA LEU A 23 17.53 -20.13 -8.63
C LEU A 23 18.22 -21.37 -9.19
N SER A 24 17.55 -22.51 -9.12
CA SER A 24 17.77 -23.62 -10.05
C SER A 24 16.66 -23.56 -11.11
N PRO A 25 16.98 -23.52 -12.42
CA PRO A 25 15.99 -23.33 -13.46
C PRO A 25 15.24 -24.64 -13.70
N GLY A 26 13.93 -24.61 -13.49
CA GLY A 26 13.05 -25.71 -13.92
C GLY A 26 12.40 -26.46 -12.76
N SER A 27 11.31 -25.91 -12.23
CA SER A 27 10.10 -26.66 -11.83
C SER A 27 9.09 -25.72 -11.18
N LYS A 28 7.81 -25.91 -11.55
CA LYS A 28 6.68 -25.05 -11.15
C LYS A 28 6.49 -25.02 -9.62
N PRO A 29 6.25 -23.86 -8.97
CA PRO A 29 6.19 -23.78 -7.52
C PRO A 29 4.78 -24.11 -6.99
N LYS A 30 4.46 -25.40 -6.82
CA LYS A 30 3.30 -25.82 -6.00
C LYS A 30 3.58 -25.80 -4.48
N ARG A 31 4.81 -25.47 -4.06
CA ARG A 31 5.29 -25.56 -2.67
C ARG A 31 5.19 -24.25 -1.86
N CYS A 32 4.65 -23.17 -2.43
CA CYS A 32 4.63 -21.85 -1.80
C CYS A 32 3.50 -21.65 -0.75
N TYR A 33 2.45 -22.49 -0.75
CA TYR A 33 1.30 -22.31 0.15
C TYR A 33 1.59 -22.62 1.63
N LEU A 34 2.50 -23.55 1.94
CA LEU A 34 2.80 -23.95 3.33
C LEU A 34 3.60 -22.88 4.10
N LEU A 35 4.36 -22.04 3.40
CA LEU A 35 5.09 -20.91 3.97
C LEU A 35 4.19 -19.71 4.32
N SER A 36 2.95 -19.67 3.81
CA SER A 36 2.01 -18.58 4.13
C SER A 36 1.60 -18.56 5.62
N ARG A 37 1.44 -19.73 6.25
CA ARG A 37 1.16 -19.82 7.71
C ARG A 37 2.38 -19.43 8.54
N PHE A 38 3.59 -19.72 8.07
CA PHE A 38 4.82 -19.33 8.76
C PHE A 38 5.07 -17.82 8.66
N CYS A 39 4.73 -17.19 7.53
CA CYS A 39 4.80 -15.73 7.34
C CYS A 39 3.70 -14.95 8.08
N LEU A 40 2.47 -15.49 8.20
CA LEU A 40 1.44 -14.93 9.10
C LEU A 40 1.88 -15.00 10.57
N GLY A 41 2.62 -16.05 10.93
CA GLY A 41 3.35 -16.14 12.19
C GLY A 41 4.40 -15.04 12.35
N TRP A 42 5.10 -14.63 11.29
CA TRP A 42 6.07 -13.53 11.30
C TRP A 42 5.45 -12.13 11.38
N VAL A 43 4.26 -11.90 10.80
CA VAL A 43 3.53 -10.63 11.00
C VAL A 43 2.98 -10.54 12.43
N SER A 44 2.66 -11.68 13.05
CA SER A 44 2.23 -11.77 14.46
C SER A 44 3.40 -11.71 15.46
N ALA A 45 4.55 -12.34 15.14
CA ALA A 45 5.73 -12.45 16.00
C ALA A 45 6.82 -11.40 15.73
N GLY A 46 6.65 -10.58 14.67
CA GLY A 46 7.57 -9.55 14.22
C GLY A 46 7.33 -8.17 14.81
N THR A 47 6.76 -8.06 16.01
CA THR A 47 6.70 -6.80 16.79
C THR A 47 8.08 -6.30 17.25
N ARG A 48 9.17 -6.94 16.81
CA ARG A 48 10.56 -6.50 16.99
C ARG A 48 11.29 -6.17 15.68
N PHE A 49 10.58 -5.91 14.58
CA PHE A 49 11.16 -5.11 13.50
C PHE A 49 11.25 -3.66 14.01
N GLY A 50 12.47 -3.12 14.04
CA GLY A 50 12.82 -1.87 14.72
C GLY A 50 11.80 -0.75 14.52
N ARG A 51 11.50 -0.06 15.62
CA ARG A 51 10.50 1.02 15.77
C ARG A 51 10.87 2.32 15.04
N CYS A 52 11.55 2.20 13.90
CA CYS A 52 12.39 3.22 13.32
C CYS A 52 12.54 2.92 11.83
N GLY A 53 11.64 3.50 11.01
CA GLY A 53 11.62 3.29 9.57
C GLY A 53 10.21 3.31 8.99
N GLY A 54 9.72 4.52 8.73
CA GLY A 54 8.59 4.91 7.85
C GLY A 54 7.46 3.92 7.56
N ARG A 55 6.22 4.32 7.89
CA ARG A 55 4.95 3.69 7.44
C ARG A 55 4.85 3.54 5.90
N ILE A 56 5.66 4.32 5.16
CA ILE A 56 5.79 4.32 3.69
C ILE A 56 6.39 3.00 3.17
N VAL A 57 7.39 2.45 3.88
CA VAL A 57 8.07 1.21 3.46
C VAL A 57 7.14 -0.01 3.64
N LEU A 58 6.24 0.04 4.62
CA LEU A 58 5.34 -1.08 4.92
C LEU A 58 4.32 -1.33 3.80
N VAL A 59 3.76 -0.29 3.18
CA VAL A 59 2.80 -0.44 2.07
C VAL A 59 3.48 -1.12 0.88
N ASP A 60 4.69 -0.68 0.54
CA ASP A 60 5.43 -1.20 -0.59
C ASP A 60 5.87 -2.66 -0.39
N LEU A 61 6.28 -3.01 0.83
CA LEU A 61 6.62 -4.40 1.17
C LEU A 61 5.42 -5.35 1.04
N LEU A 62 4.21 -4.90 1.40
CA LEU A 62 2.99 -5.70 1.25
C LEU A 62 2.69 -6.00 -0.24
N ALA A 63 2.93 -5.03 -1.13
CA ALA A 63 2.77 -5.24 -2.56
C ALA A 63 3.74 -6.30 -3.11
N HIS A 64 5.01 -6.26 -2.67
CA HIS A 64 6.04 -7.21 -3.09
C HIS A 64 5.81 -8.65 -2.60
N GLN A 65 5.07 -8.82 -1.50
CA GLN A 65 4.76 -10.11 -0.89
C GLN A 65 3.41 -10.69 -1.33
N SER A 66 2.63 -9.95 -2.13
CA SER A 66 1.31 -10.40 -2.57
C SER A 66 1.38 -11.67 -3.43
N THR A 67 0.43 -12.60 -3.21
CA THR A 67 0.33 -13.86 -3.99
C THR A 67 0.11 -13.57 -5.49
N TRP A 68 -0.48 -12.42 -5.79
CA TRP A 68 -0.87 -12.01 -7.14
C TRP A 68 0.30 -11.50 -7.97
N ARG A 69 1.53 -11.51 -7.45
CA ARG A 69 2.72 -11.02 -8.15
C ARG A 69 2.99 -11.68 -9.50
N PHE A 70 2.64 -12.95 -9.68
CA PHE A 70 2.93 -13.70 -10.91
C PHE A 70 1.95 -13.43 -12.06
N ILE A 71 0.86 -12.71 -11.80
CA ILE A 71 -0.13 -12.33 -12.82
C ILE A 71 0.35 -11.05 -13.51
N HIS A 72 0.20 -10.98 -14.83
CA HIS A 72 0.67 -9.87 -15.64
C HIS A 72 0.06 -8.53 -15.13
N PRO A 73 0.87 -7.46 -14.93
CA PRO A 73 0.38 -6.18 -14.38
C PRO A 73 -0.81 -5.59 -15.14
N GLY A 74 -0.81 -5.75 -16.47
CA GLY A 74 -1.91 -5.30 -17.33
C GLY A 74 -3.25 -5.95 -17.01
N GLU A 75 -3.30 -7.23 -16.64
CA GLU A 75 -4.56 -7.91 -16.29
C GLU A 75 -5.15 -7.34 -15.01
N LYS A 76 -4.30 -7.00 -14.03
CA LYS A 76 -4.72 -6.34 -12.79
C LYS A 76 -5.24 -4.92 -13.04
N MET A 77 -4.62 -4.18 -13.95
CA MET A 77 -5.10 -2.85 -14.32
C MET A 77 -6.46 -2.92 -15.01
N VAL A 78 -6.66 -3.89 -15.92
CA VAL A 78 -7.96 -4.11 -16.55
C VAL A 78 -8.99 -4.52 -15.50
N LEU A 79 -8.66 -5.41 -14.57
CA LEU A 79 -9.55 -5.78 -13.47
C LEU A 79 -9.95 -4.56 -12.63
N PHE A 80 -8.98 -3.71 -12.24
CA PHE A 80 -9.26 -2.47 -11.52
C PHE A 80 -10.20 -1.55 -12.31
N LEU A 81 -9.93 -1.34 -13.61
CA LEU A 81 -10.76 -0.48 -14.46
C LEU A 81 -12.17 -1.03 -14.60
N VAL A 82 -12.35 -2.34 -14.79
CA VAL A 82 -13.67 -2.98 -14.86
C VAL A 82 -14.43 -2.80 -13.55
N LEU A 83 -13.79 -3.05 -12.40
CA LEU A 83 -14.40 -2.86 -11.09
C LEU A 83 -14.75 -1.39 -10.82
N ALA A 84 -13.90 -0.45 -11.22
CA ALA A 84 -14.13 0.98 -11.07
C ALA A 84 -15.28 1.47 -11.97
N LEU A 85 -15.34 1.01 -13.23
CA LEU A 85 -16.44 1.33 -14.15
C LEU A 85 -17.77 0.78 -13.65
N TRP A 86 -17.79 -0.45 -13.13
CA TRP A 86 -18.99 -1.03 -12.52
C TRP A 86 -19.38 -0.29 -11.23
N GLY A 87 -18.40 0.26 -10.50
CA GLY A 87 -18.66 1.15 -9.35
C GLY A 87 -19.37 2.45 -9.71
N PHE A 88 -19.25 2.94 -10.95
CA PHE A 88 -19.98 4.12 -11.42
C PHE A 88 -21.44 3.84 -11.80
N SER A 89 -21.85 2.57 -11.86
CA SER A 89 -23.21 2.18 -12.20
C SER A 89 -24.25 2.88 -11.30
N PRO A 90 -25.38 3.36 -11.86
CA PRO A 90 -26.42 4.01 -11.07
C PRO A 90 -27.20 3.04 -10.17
N VAL A 91 -27.06 1.73 -10.40
CA VAL A 91 -27.83 0.69 -9.70
C VAL A 91 -27.17 0.37 -8.34
N PRO A 92 -27.82 0.65 -7.19
CA PRO A 92 -27.21 0.46 -5.87
C PRO A 92 -26.97 -1.02 -5.53
N ILE A 93 -27.76 -1.93 -6.10
CA ILE A 93 -27.60 -3.39 -5.90
C ILE A 93 -26.23 -3.86 -6.41
N VAL A 94 -25.76 -3.31 -7.54
CA VAL A 94 -24.44 -3.62 -8.10
C VAL A 94 -23.33 -3.17 -7.13
N GLN A 95 -23.47 -1.98 -6.55
CA GLN A 95 -22.48 -1.43 -5.60
C GLN A 95 -22.40 -2.27 -4.32
N LEU A 96 -23.54 -2.70 -3.77
CA LEU A 96 -23.58 -3.58 -2.61
C LEU A 96 -22.95 -4.95 -2.92
N GLY A 97 -23.22 -5.52 -4.09
CA GLY A 97 -22.58 -6.75 -4.56
C GLY A 97 -21.06 -6.61 -4.65
N LEU A 98 -20.56 -5.51 -5.22
CA LEU A 98 -19.12 -5.22 -5.28
C LEU A 98 -18.51 -5.03 -3.89
N LEU A 99 -19.18 -4.31 -2.98
CA LEU A 99 -18.71 -4.18 -1.59
C LEU A 99 -18.64 -5.53 -0.88
N GLY A 100 -19.53 -6.46 -1.18
CA GLY A 100 -19.48 -7.83 -0.67
C GLY A 100 -18.30 -8.66 -1.22
N ILE A 101 -17.88 -8.41 -2.46
CA ILE A 101 -16.80 -9.18 -3.10
C ILE A 101 -15.39 -8.71 -2.69
N PHE A 102 -15.22 -7.44 -2.34
CA PHE A 102 -13.90 -6.90 -1.97
C PHE A 102 -13.23 -7.59 -0.76
N PRO A 103 -13.92 -7.86 0.36
CA PRO A 103 -13.33 -8.60 1.48
C PRO A 103 -12.77 -9.97 1.06
N TRP A 104 -13.46 -10.65 0.14
CA TRP A 104 -13.01 -11.93 -0.42
C TRP A 104 -11.77 -11.76 -1.29
N LEU A 105 -11.74 -10.73 -2.17
CA LEU A 105 -10.56 -10.39 -2.98
C LEU A 105 -9.34 -10.04 -2.11
N PHE A 106 -9.52 -9.23 -1.06
CA PHE A 106 -8.43 -8.87 -0.14
C PHE A 106 -7.92 -10.08 0.65
N HIS A 107 -8.81 -10.97 1.07
CA HIS A 107 -8.42 -12.21 1.73
C HIS A 107 -7.57 -13.08 0.81
N TYR A 108 -7.99 -13.26 -0.44
CA TYR A 108 -7.27 -14.05 -1.43
C TYR A 108 -5.92 -13.40 -1.83
N SER A 109 -5.83 -12.07 -1.80
CA SER A 109 -4.59 -11.32 -2.01
C SER A 109 -3.57 -11.47 -0.86
N GLY A 110 -3.97 -12.00 0.30
CA GLY A 110 -3.08 -12.18 1.46
C GLY A 110 -2.82 -10.90 2.26
N VAL A 111 -3.61 -9.84 2.06
CA VAL A 111 -3.45 -8.56 2.77
C VAL A 111 -4.06 -8.66 4.18
N PRO A 112 -3.34 -8.27 5.25
CA PRO A 112 -3.87 -8.36 6.61
C PRO A 112 -5.00 -7.35 6.84
N TRP A 113 -6.19 -7.83 7.23
CA TRP A 113 -7.40 -6.99 7.39
C TRP A 113 -7.22 -5.79 8.34
N ARG A 114 -6.39 -5.94 9.39
CA ARG A 114 -6.09 -4.87 10.36
C ARG A 114 -5.39 -3.68 9.71
N PHE A 115 -4.58 -3.94 8.68
CA PHE A 115 -3.90 -2.90 7.92
C PHE A 115 -4.90 -2.18 7.01
N LEU A 116 -5.74 -2.94 6.31
CA LEU A 116 -6.79 -2.41 5.45
C LEU A 116 -7.73 -1.47 6.21
N LEU A 117 -8.20 -1.87 7.39
CA LEU A 117 -9.04 -1.01 8.23
C LEU A 117 -8.35 0.28 8.67
N LYS A 118 -7.04 0.25 8.95
CA LYS A 118 -6.30 1.47 9.30
C LYS A 118 -6.24 2.44 8.11
N LEU A 119 -6.11 1.90 6.90
CA LEU A 119 -6.05 2.69 5.66
C LEU A 119 -7.42 3.24 5.25
N LEU A 120 -8.49 2.48 5.50
CA LEU A 120 -9.89 2.91 5.24
C LEU A 120 -10.37 4.04 6.15
N ARG A 121 -9.72 4.30 7.29
CA ARG A 121 -10.12 5.39 8.21
C ARG A 121 -10.11 6.76 7.55
N ALA A 122 -9.05 7.11 6.81
CA ALA A 122 -8.94 8.43 6.19
C ALA A 122 -10.06 8.72 5.16
N PRO A 123 -10.37 7.82 4.22
CA PRO A 123 -11.50 7.96 3.30
C PRO A 123 -12.86 7.98 3.99
N LEU A 124 -13.05 7.19 5.05
CA LEU A 124 -14.30 7.18 5.81
C LEU A 124 -14.63 8.56 6.36
N PHE A 125 -13.66 9.26 6.94
CA PHE A 125 -13.87 10.62 7.45
C PHE A 125 -14.26 11.60 6.34
N PHE A 126 -13.60 11.52 5.18
CA PHE A 126 -13.90 12.37 4.03
C PHE A 126 -15.27 12.08 3.41
N ILE A 127 -15.66 10.81 3.32
CA ILE A 127 -16.96 10.42 2.79
C ILE A 127 -18.07 10.85 3.75
N LEU A 128 -17.89 10.71 5.05
CA LEU A 128 -18.87 11.18 6.04
C LEU A 128 -19.11 12.69 5.96
N SER A 129 -18.05 13.49 5.80
CA SER A 129 -18.22 14.94 5.61
C SER A 129 -18.90 15.26 4.27
N GLY A 130 -18.58 14.54 3.20
CA GLY A 130 -19.23 14.70 1.89
C GLY A 130 -20.72 14.35 1.92
N VAL A 131 -21.11 13.25 2.57
CA VAL A 131 -22.51 12.85 2.73
C VAL A 131 -23.30 13.92 3.48
N LEU A 132 -22.73 14.48 4.55
CA LEU A 132 -23.37 15.55 5.31
C LEU A 132 -23.74 16.74 4.41
N ILE A 133 -22.82 17.17 3.55
CA ILE A 133 -23.05 18.28 2.61
C ILE A 133 -24.19 17.94 1.65
N VAL A 134 -24.20 16.75 1.05
CA VAL A 134 -25.23 16.33 0.07
C VAL A 134 -26.61 16.23 0.70
N VAL A 135 -26.70 15.79 1.96
CA VAL A 135 -27.95 15.70 2.70
C VAL A 135 -28.64 17.06 2.84
N PHE A 136 -27.88 18.14 3.05
CA PHE A 136 -28.44 19.49 3.16
C PHE A 136 -28.65 20.19 1.81
N ALA A 137 -27.91 19.78 0.77
CA ALA A 137 -27.94 20.45 -0.54
C ALA A 137 -29.00 19.89 -1.51
N SER A 138 -29.36 18.60 -1.42
CA SER A 138 -30.29 17.95 -2.35
C SER A 138 -31.67 17.70 -1.74
N SER A 139 -32.73 17.83 -2.55
CA SER A 139 -34.10 17.49 -2.15
C SER A 139 -34.28 15.99 -1.85
N GLY A 140 -33.47 15.13 -2.47
CA GLY A 140 -33.34 13.71 -2.18
C GLY A 140 -32.16 13.35 -1.27
N GLY A 141 -31.68 14.32 -0.47
CA GLY A 141 -30.35 14.34 0.15
C GLY A 141 -29.88 13.04 0.80
N ILE A 142 -30.74 12.34 1.53
CA ILE A 142 -30.38 11.05 2.18
C ILE A 142 -30.09 9.97 1.13
N GLN A 143 -30.94 9.83 0.11
CA GLN A 143 -30.79 8.80 -0.92
C GLN A 143 -29.56 9.07 -1.79
N ASP A 144 -29.33 10.34 -2.14
CA ASP A 144 -28.17 10.74 -2.93
C ASP A 144 -26.87 10.63 -2.13
N GLY A 145 -26.91 10.97 -0.84
CA GLY A 145 -25.79 10.78 0.09
C GLY A 145 -25.40 9.30 0.22
N ILE A 146 -26.37 8.39 0.39
CA ILE A 146 -26.10 6.94 0.45
C ILE A 146 -25.50 6.46 -0.88
N ARG A 147 -26.06 6.87 -2.03
CA ARG A 147 -25.52 6.49 -3.35
C ARG A 147 -24.09 6.98 -3.54
N LEU A 148 -23.78 8.20 -3.13
CA LEU A 148 -22.42 8.76 -3.17
C LEU A 148 -21.47 7.92 -2.31
N ALA A 149 -21.86 7.65 -1.05
CA ALA A 149 -21.03 6.88 -0.12
C ALA A 149 -20.70 5.48 -0.66
N LEU A 150 -21.70 4.78 -1.21
CA LEU A 150 -21.52 3.45 -1.79
C LEU A 150 -20.58 3.47 -3.00
N ARG A 151 -20.77 4.40 -3.94
CA ARG A 151 -19.90 4.54 -5.12
C ARG A 151 -18.45 4.85 -4.73
N SER A 152 -18.25 5.84 -3.85
CA SER A 152 -16.92 6.22 -3.39
C SER A 152 -16.22 5.07 -2.69
N MET A 153 -16.94 4.29 -1.86
CA MET A 153 -16.38 3.12 -1.20
C MET A 153 -15.96 2.01 -2.17
N VAL A 154 -16.75 1.74 -3.20
CA VAL A 154 -16.41 0.73 -4.22
C VAL A 154 -15.12 1.11 -4.95
N VAL A 155 -15.03 2.34 -5.46
CA VAL A 155 -13.84 2.81 -6.20
C VAL A 155 -12.62 2.85 -5.30
N TRP A 156 -12.79 3.27 -4.05
CA TRP A 156 -11.70 3.28 -3.08
C TRP A 156 -11.17 1.87 -2.77
N ASN A 157 -12.06 0.89 -2.56
CA ASN A 157 -11.64 -0.50 -2.34
C ASN A 157 -10.94 -1.08 -3.58
N ALA A 158 -11.43 -0.78 -4.79
CA ALA A 158 -10.75 -1.17 -6.03
C ALA A 158 -9.34 -0.57 -6.10
N PHE A 159 -9.19 0.70 -5.76
CA PHE A 159 -7.90 1.39 -5.77
C PHE A 159 -6.93 0.78 -4.75
N LEU A 160 -7.41 0.50 -3.53
CA LEU A 160 -6.62 -0.17 -2.51
C LEU A 160 -6.20 -1.58 -2.91
N LEU A 161 -7.06 -2.33 -3.60
CA LEU A 161 -6.73 -3.65 -4.12
C LEU A 161 -5.58 -3.56 -5.13
N LEU A 162 -5.66 -2.62 -6.08
CA LEU A 162 -4.58 -2.39 -7.06
C LEU A 162 -3.27 -1.99 -6.37
N ALA A 163 -3.33 -0.99 -5.48
CA ALA A 163 -2.16 -0.48 -4.77
C ALA A 163 -1.48 -1.54 -3.88
N SER A 164 -2.26 -2.47 -3.31
CA SER A 164 -1.74 -3.54 -2.45
C SER A 164 -1.25 -4.78 -3.21
N THR A 165 -1.59 -4.93 -4.48
CA THR A 165 -1.21 -6.09 -5.32
C THR A 165 -0.20 -5.76 -6.41
N THR A 166 0.04 -4.48 -6.66
CA THR A 166 0.89 -3.99 -7.76
C THR A 166 1.84 -2.92 -7.23
N PRO A 167 3.15 -3.23 -7.08
CA PRO A 167 4.12 -2.25 -6.64
C PRO A 167 4.34 -1.18 -7.72
N ILE A 168 4.76 0.01 -7.31
CA ILE A 168 4.92 1.18 -8.21
C ILE A 168 5.85 0.88 -9.41
N PRO A 169 6.99 0.17 -9.27
CA PRO A 169 7.86 -0.13 -10.41
C PRO A 169 7.15 -0.91 -11.52
N ASP A 170 6.39 -1.96 -11.17
CA ASP A 170 5.67 -2.79 -12.14
C ASP A 170 4.56 -1.98 -12.84
N LEU A 171 3.92 -1.06 -12.11
CA LEU A 171 2.93 -0.15 -12.68
C LEU A 171 3.56 0.84 -13.67
N LEU A 172 4.70 1.43 -13.30
CA LEU A 172 5.44 2.36 -14.15
C LEU A 172 6.01 1.68 -15.41
N GLU A 173 6.45 0.43 -15.29
CA GLU A 173 6.90 -0.38 -16.42
C GLU A 173 5.74 -0.68 -17.38
N PHE A 174 4.56 -1.02 -16.87
CA PHE A 174 3.38 -1.18 -17.72
C PHE A 174 3.00 0.13 -18.43
N LEU A 175 3.06 1.26 -17.72
CA LEU A 175 2.79 2.57 -18.29
C LEU A 175 3.83 3.01 -19.33
N SER A 176 5.08 2.54 -19.23
CA SER A 176 6.15 2.84 -20.20
C SER A 176 5.91 2.28 -21.60
N ARG A 177 4.94 1.36 -21.74
CA ARG A 177 4.48 0.86 -23.04
C ARG A 177 3.86 1.96 -23.90
N PHE A 178 3.35 3.02 -23.28
CA PHE A 178 2.90 4.21 -23.99
C PHE A 178 4.10 5.12 -24.29
N SER A 179 4.31 5.45 -25.56
CA SER A 179 5.49 6.19 -26.04
C SER A 179 5.72 7.52 -25.32
N VAL A 180 4.64 8.22 -24.96
CA VAL A 180 4.69 9.50 -24.23
C VAL A 180 5.21 9.31 -22.80
N LEU A 181 4.89 8.19 -22.16
CA LEU A 181 5.23 7.95 -20.75
C LEU A 181 6.62 7.36 -20.56
N ARG A 182 7.24 6.80 -21.60
CA ARG A 182 8.57 6.18 -21.49
C ARG A 182 9.63 7.12 -20.89
N VAL A 183 9.66 8.38 -21.31
CA VAL A 183 10.60 9.39 -20.80
C VAL A 183 10.34 9.69 -19.33
N PHE A 184 9.06 9.82 -18.94
CA PHE A 184 8.68 10.08 -17.55
C PHE A 184 8.91 8.87 -16.64
N THR A 185 8.78 7.64 -17.16
CA THR A 185 9.00 6.41 -16.37
C THR A 185 10.43 6.33 -15.85
N GLU A 186 11.44 6.68 -16.66
CA GLU A 186 12.84 6.65 -16.22
C GLU A 186 13.09 7.62 -15.05
N VAL A 187 12.58 8.85 -15.17
CA VAL A 187 12.67 9.86 -14.10
C VAL A 187 11.86 9.44 -12.87
N ALA A 188 10.68 8.84 -13.06
CA ALA A 188 9.84 8.34 -11.98
C ALA A 188 10.50 7.17 -11.21
N LEU A 189 11.17 6.24 -11.91
CA LEU A 189 11.92 5.14 -11.28
C LEU A 189 13.11 5.66 -10.45
N LEU A 190 13.83 6.65 -10.96
CA LEU A 190 14.90 7.32 -10.20
C LEU A 190 14.33 8.04 -8.98
N THR A 191 13.25 8.79 -9.15
CA THR A 191 12.56 9.49 -8.05
C THR A 191 12.10 8.49 -6.99
N TYR A 192 11.49 7.37 -7.39
CA TYR A 192 11.08 6.28 -6.51
C TYR A 192 12.25 5.70 -5.70
N ARG A 193 13.39 5.44 -6.34
CA ARG A 193 14.60 5.00 -5.62
C ARG A 193 15.10 6.05 -4.62
N TYR A 194 15.01 7.34 -4.98
CA TYR A 194 15.39 8.43 -4.08
C TYR A 194 14.42 8.62 -2.92
N LEU A 195 13.14 8.24 -3.02
CA LEU A 195 12.19 8.32 -1.91
C LEU A 195 12.63 7.49 -0.70
N PHE A 196 13.17 6.29 -0.91
CA PHE A 196 13.68 5.47 0.19
C PHE A 196 14.93 6.08 0.83
N VAL A 197 15.87 6.56 0.00
CA VAL A 197 17.08 7.23 0.48
C VAL A 197 16.71 8.49 1.28
N PHE A 198 15.77 9.30 0.77
CA PHE A 198 15.30 10.49 1.46
C PHE A 198 14.65 10.16 2.79
N SER A 199 13.81 9.12 2.85
CA SER A 199 13.18 8.67 4.09
C SER A 199 14.20 8.29 5.16
N GLU A 200 15.30 7.62 4.79
CA GLU A 200 16.37 7.28 5.74
C GLU A 200 17.12 8.53 6.24
N LYS A 201 17.38 9.51 5.36
CA LYS A 201 18.02 10.77 5.75
C LYS A 201 17.12 11.61 6.64
N ALA A 202 15.83 11.69 6.34
CA ALA A 202 14.84 12.37 7.17
C ALA A 202 14.78 11.76 8.58
N GLU A 203 14.82 10.42 8.69
CA GLU A 203 14.86 9.76 10.00
C GLU A 203 16.16 10.04 10.76
N ALA A 204 17.32 10.00 10.09
CA ALA A 204 18.59 10.33 10.70
C ALA A 204 18.62 11.78 11.23
N MET A 205 18.10 12.73 10.45
CA MET A 205 17.95 14.12 10.85
C MET A 205 17.02 14.28 12.05
N TYR A 206 15.86 13.63 12.01
CA TYR A 206 14.87 13.63 13.10
C TYR A 206 15.49 13.14 14.42
N ARG A 207 16.26 12.04 14.38
CA ARG A 207 16.94 11.53 15.59
C ARG A 207 18.05 12.45 16.08
N ALA A 208 18.82 13.06 15.18
CA ALA A 208 19.84 14.03 15.57
C ALA A 208 19.22 15.27 16.26
N GLN A 209 18.04 15.73 15.78
CA GLN A 209 17.29 16.82 16.42
C GLN A 209 16.71 16.42 17.78
N GLN A 210 16.23 15.18 17.94
CA GLN A 210 15.80 14.66 19.25
C GLN A 210 16.94 14.63 20.27
N ALA A 211 18.15 14.22 19.85
CA ALA A 211 19.33 14.23 20.73
C ALA A 211 19.72 15.65 21.19
N ARG A 212 19.34 16.67 20.44
CA ARG A 212 19.55 18.10 20.78
C ARG A 212 18.38 18.75 21.53
N LEU A 213 17.40 17.97 22.00
CA LEU A 213 16.16 18.46 22.63
C LEU A 213 15.29 19.37 21.74
N GLY A 214 15.47 19.32 20.41
CA GLY A 214 14.75 20.20 19.47
C GLY A 214 13.22 20.04 19.50
N TYR A 215 12.74 18.85 19.86
CA TYR A 215 11.30 18.52 19.98
C TYR A 215 10.77 18.55 21.42
N GLY A 216 11.53 19.08 22.38
CA GLY A 216 11.13 19.13 23.79
C GLY A 216 10.03 20.15 24.12
N SER A 217 9.79 21.13 23.24
CA SER A 217 8.72 22.13 23.41
C SER A 217 7.91 22.30 22.11
N TYR A 218 6.64 22.69 22.23
CA TYR A 218 5.77 22.93 21.06
C TYR A 218 6.33 24.02 20.13
N ARG A 219 6.88 25.12 20.70
CA ARG A 219 7.56 26.18 19.93
C ARG A 219 8.86 25.71 19.28
N GLY A 220 9.64 24.86 19.97
CA GLY A 220 10.86 24.25 19.43
C GLY A 220 10.56 23.29 18.27
N SER A 221 9.48 22.52 18.38
CA SER A 221 8.99 21.63 17.32
C SER A 221 8.61 22.40 16.06
N LEU A 222 7.84 23.49 16.19
CA LEU A 222 7.43 24.34 15.06
C LEU A 222 8.59 25.08 14.40
N ARG A 223 9.65 25.43 15.15
CA ARG A 223 10.86 26.06 14.60
C ARG A 223 11.80 25.05 13.92
N SER A 224 11.63 23.77 14.20
CA SER A 224 12.49 22.67 13.71
C SER A 224 11.87 21.87 12.55
N LEU A 225 10.63 22.20 12.18
CA LEU A 225 9.90 21.73 11.00
C LEU A 225 10.22 22.60 9.79
#